data_AF-A0A7Y6EEC3-F1
#
_entry.id   AF-A0A7Y6EEC3-F1
#
_cell.length_a   1.000
_cell.length_b   1.000
_cell.length_c   1.000
_cell.angle_alpha   90.00
_cell.angle_beta   90.00
_cell.angle_gamma   90.00
#
_symmetry.space_group_name_H-M   'P 1'
#
loop_
_entity.id
_entity.type
_entity.pdbx_description
1 polymer ?
#
loop_
_entity_poly.entity_id
_entity_poly.type
_entity_poly.pdbx_seq_one_letter_code
_entity_poly.pdbx_strand_id
1 'polypeptide(L)'
;MRVLRWGTLVLVAWVTLVTASGIARAEGVAMITGEQWLQSSEQLKKVYLIGIANAYEVETAYYGAKPPSDEQSLIPRFGRGLKGHTLDTVREGLNQWYAANPDRVKRPVIETIWFEMVLPGLKQNK
;
A
#
# COMPACT_ATOMS: atom_id res chain seq x y z
N MET A 1 58.48 -18.13 -6.35
CA MET A 1 57.14 -18.48 -5.78
C MET A 1 56.64 -17.48 -4.73
N ARG A 2 56.86 -16.16 -4.88
CA ARG A 2 56.44 -15.15 -3.87
C ARG A 2 55.34 -14.21 -4.35
N VAL A 3 55.19 -14.03 -5.67
CA VAL A 3 54.19 -13.14 -6.29
C VAL A 3 52.80 -13.79 -6.35
N LEU A 4 52.75 -15.13 -6.47
CA LEU A 4 51.50 -15.88 -6.59
C LEU A 4 50.65 -15.86 -5.31
N ARG A 5 51.27 -15.73 -4.12
CA ARG A 5 50.56 -15.69 -2.82
C ARG A 5 49.90 -14.34 -2.52
N TRP A 6 50.33 -13.26 -3.17
CA TRP A 6 49.71 -11.93 -2.97
C TRP A 6 48.49 -11.72 -3.86
N GLY A 7 48.49 -12.26 -5.09
CA GLY A 7 47.32 -12.21 -5.97
C GLY A 7 46.10 -12.94 -5.40
N THR A 8 46.32 -14.05 -4.68
CA THR A 8 45.25 -14.82 -4.05
C THR A 8 44.64 -14.09 -2.84
N LEU A 9 45.43 -13.34 -2.08
CA LEU A 9 44.95 -12.58 -0.93
C LEU A 9 44.11 -11.37 -1.34
N VAL A 10 44.43 -10.72 -2.46
CA VAL A 10 43.62 -9.61 -2.99
C VAL A 10 42.30 -10.14 -3.54
N LEU A 11 42.29 -11.27 -4.26
CA LEU A 11 41.05 -11.85 -4.79
C LEU A 11 40.05 -12.28 -3.69
N VAL A 12 40.53 -12.81 -2.57
CA VAL A 12 39.65 -13.19 -1.45
C VAL A 12 39.04 -11.96 -0.76
N ALA A 13 39.78 -10.85 -0.67
CA ALA A 13 39.29 -9.61 -0.06
C ALA A 13 38.19 -8.91 -0.90
N TRP A 14 38.19 -9.10 -2.23
CA TRP A 14 37.15 -8.56 -3.10
C TRP A 14 35.87 -9.41 -3.08
N VAL A 15 36.00 -10.74 -3.00
CA VAL A 15 34.84 -11.65 -2.94
C VAL A 15 34.04 -11.48 -1.64
N THR A 16 34.69 -11.14 -0.52
CA THR A 16 33.99 -10.88 0.74
C THR A 16 33.29 -9.51 0.77
N LEU A 17 33.76 -8.53 0.01
CA LEU A 17 33.14 -7.20 -0.05
C LEU A 17 31.84 -7.18 -0.88
N VAL A 18 31.75 -8.07 -1.89
CA VAL A 18 30.55 -8.20 -2.74
C VAL A 18 29.38 -8.87 -2.01
N THR A 19 29.65 -9.74 -1.03
CA THR A 19 28.58 -10.32 -0.18
C THR A 19 28.10 -9.40 0.93
N ALA A 20 28.90 -8.39 1.31
CA ALA A 20 28.56 -7.39 2.33
C ALA A 20 27.78 -6.20 1.76
N SER A 21 27.70 -6.06 0.43
CA SER A 21 26.71 -5.22 -0.23
C SER A 21 25.36 -5.94 -0.19
N GLY A 22 24.88 -6.14 1.05
CA GLY A 22 23.50 -6.48 1.31
C GLY A 22 22.67 -5.51 0.48
N ILE A 23 21.88 -6.07 -0.42
CA ILE A 23 20.92 -5.37 -1.24
C ILE A 23 20.08 -4.56 -0.25
N ALA A 24 20.41 -3.28 -0.08
CA ALA A 24 19.51 -2.31 0.49
C ALA A 24 18.38 -2.21 -0.54
N ARG A 25 17.49 -3.21 -0.54
CA ARG A 25 16.18 -3.07 -1.14
C ARG A 25 15.66 -1.84 -0.44
N ALA A 26 15.43 -0.77 -1.19
CA ALA A 26 14.63 0.33 -0.69
C ALA A 26 13.35 -0.33 -0.19
N GLU A 27 13.22 -0.47 1.13
CA GLU A 27 11.99 -0.90 1.76
C GLU A 27 11.00 0.19 1.37
N GLY A 28 10.20 -0.10 0.33
CA GLY A 28 9.12 0.78 -0.06
C GLY A 28 8.30 1.09 1.19
N VAL A 29 7.75 2.29 1.25
CA VAL A 29 6.95 2.73 2.41
C VAL A 29 5.99 1.61 2.79
N ALA A 30 6.17 1.07 4.00
CA ALA A 30 5.43 -0.09 4.45
C ALA A 30 3.92 0.24 4.44
N MET A 31 3.18 -0.48 3.61
CA MET A 31 1.73 -0.29 3.51
C MET A 31 1.07 -0.85 4.77
N ILE A 32 0.07 -0.15 5.30
CA ILE A 32 -0.73 -0.65 6.42
C ILE A 32 -1.48 -1.88 5.96
N THR A 33 -1.28 -3.01 6.64
CA THR A 33 -1.97 -4.28 6.38
C THR A 33 -3.09 -4.51 7.39
N GLY A 34 -3.82 -5.60 7.22
CA GLY A 34 -4.79 -6.10 8.20
C GLY A 34 -4.17 -6.33 9.59
N GLU A 35 -2.89 -6.71 9.68
CA GLU A 35 -2.21 -6.91 10.97
C GLU A 35 -2.17 -5.60 11.78
N GLN A 36 -1.66 -4.53 11.20
CA GLN A 36 -1.63 -3.21 11.87
C GLN A 36 -3.04 -2.65 12.03
N TRP A 37 -3.94 -2.89 11.08
CA TRP A 37 -5.32 -2.44 11.17
C TRP A 37 -6.02 -3.03 12.39
N LEU A 38 -5.97 -4.36 12.58
CA LEU A 38 -6.64 -5.04 13.70
C LEU A 38 -6.06 -4.65 15.05
N GLN A 39 -4.77 -4.30 15.12
CA GLN A 39 -4.11 -3.82 16.34
C GLN A 39 -4.36 -2.33 16.62
N SER A 40 -4.84 -1.57 15.65
CA SER A 40 -5.04 -0.13 15.76
C SER A 40 -6.33 0.22 16.51
N SER A 41 -6.30 1.34 17.23
CA SER A 41 -7.52 1.93 17.80
C SER A 41 -8.48 2.38 16.70
N GLU A 42 -9.77 2.48 17.02
CA GLU A 42 -10.79 2.98 16.08
C GLU A 42 -10.48 4.41 15.59
N GLN A 43 -9.91 5.25 16.45
CA GLN A 43 -9.48 6.58 16.07
C GLN A 43 -8.32 6.56 15.07
N LEU A 44 -7.33 5.69 15.26
CA LEU A 44 -6.18 5.58 14.35
C LEU A 44 -6.61 5.04 12.98
N LYS A 45 -7.51 4.06 12.94
CA LYS A 45 -8.15 3.58 11.71
C LYS A 45 -8.84 4.70 10.95
N LYS A 46 -9.61 5.54 11.65
CA LYS A 46 -10.29 6.70 11.04
C LYS A 46 -9.31 7.74 10.50
N VAL A 47 -8.24 8.05 11.24
CA VAL A 47 -7.18 8.97 10.78
C VAL A 47 -6.48 8.46 9.53
N TYR A 48 -6.20 7.15 9.44
CA TYR A 48 -5.64 6.56 8.22
C TYR A 48 -6.55 6.76 7.00
N LEU A 49 -7.86 6.50 7.14
CA LEU A 49 -8.83 6.71 6.06
C LEU A 49 -8.97 8.20 5.68
N ILE A 50 -8.92 9.11 6.66
CA ILE A 50 -8.87 10.56 6.40
C ILE A 50 -7.62 10.92 5.60
N GLY A 51 -6.46 10.34 5.93
CA GLY A 51 -5.22 10.54 5.18
C GLY A 51 -5.35 10.15 3.70
N ILE A 52 -5.98 9.01 3.42
CA ILE A 52 -6.27 8.58 2.04
C ILE A 52 -7.21 9.57 1.34
N ALA A 53 -8.31 9.96 1.99
CA ALA A 53 -9.25 10.92 1.42
C ALA A 53 -8.56 12.26 1.11
N ASN A 54 -7.72 12.76 2.01
CA ASN A 54 -6.97 14.00 1.80
C ASN A 54 -5.99 13.88 0.62
N ALA A 55 -5.34 12.73 0.43
CA ALA A 55 -4.49 12.50 -0.74
C ALA A 55 -5.30 12.58 -2.05
N TYR A 56 -6.54 12.10 -2.05
CA TYR A 56 -7.43 12.22 -3.21
C TYR A 56 -7.88 13.66 -3.47
N GLU A 57 -8.13 14.43 -2.41
CA GLU A 57 -8.45 15.84 -2.56
C GLU A 57 -7.27 16.64 -3.13
N VAL A 58 -6.02 16.29 -2.77
CA VAL A 58 -4.82 16.91 -3.35
C VAL A 58 -4.75 16.67 -4.86
N GLU A 59 -4.97 15.44 -5.31
CA GLU A 59 -4.97 15.13 -6.75
C GLU A 59 -6.15 15.80 -7.47
N THR A 60 -7.33 15.83 -6.86
CA THR A 60 -8.49 16.54 -7.40
C THR A 60 -8.21 18.03 -7.58
N ALA A 61 -7.59 18.66 -6.58
CA ALA A 61 -7.15 20.06 -6.65
C ALA A 61 -6.07 20.27 -7.70
N TYR A 62 -5.13 19.33 -7.85
CA TYR A 62 -4.07 19.40 -8.86
C TYR A 62 -4.63 19.44 -10.29
N TYR A 63 -5.62 18.61 -10.60
CA TYR A 63 -6.25 18.56 -11.91
C TYR A 63 -7.33 19.63 -12.13
N GLY A 64 -7.94 20.13 -11.06
CA GLY A 64 -8.94 21.20 -11.10
C GLY A 64 -10.08 20.90 -12.07
N ALA A 65 -10.34 21.81 -13.01
CA ALA A 65 -11.41 21.68 -14.00
C ALA A 65 -11.15 20.63 -15.09
N LYS A 66 -9.98 19.99 -15.12
CA LYS A 66 -9.59 18.99 -16.13
C LYS A 66 -9.26 17.66 -15.44
N PRO A 67 -10.28 16.96 -14.89
CA PRO A 67 -10.06 15.71 -14.20
C PRO A 67 -9.40 14.67 -15.13
N PRO A 68 -8.51 13.82 -14.60
CA PRO A 68 -7.84 12.78 -15.36
C PRO A 68 -8.86 11.71 -15.81
N SER A 69 -8.54 11.01 -16.89
CA SER A 69 -9.31 9.83 -17.29
C SER A 69 -9.14 8.67 -16.28
N ASP A 70 -10.05 7.69 -16.34
CA ASP A 70 -9.97 6.45 -15.55
C ASP A 70 -8.67 5.64 -15.80
N GLU A 71 -7.97 5.87 -16.92
CA GLU A 71 -6.68 5.25 -17.24
C GLU A 71 -5.50 5.96 -16.56
N GLN A 72 -5.71 7.21 -16.14
CA GLN A 72 -4.68 8.09 -15.57
C GLN A 72 -4.83 8.25 -14.05
N SER A 73 -6.01 7.96 -13.50
CA SER A 73 -6.29 8.06 -12.07
C SER A 73 -7.26 7.00 -11.58
N LEU A 74 -7.06 6.53 -10.35
CA LEU A 74 -7.99 5.65 -9.66
C LEU A 74 -9.11 6.41 -8.94
N ILE A 75 -8.95 7.71 -8.69
CA ILE A 75 -9.88 8.51 -7.88
C ILE A 75 -11.31 8.46 -8.41
N PRO A 76 -11.59 8.66 -9.71
CA PRO A 76 -12.96 8.61 -10.21
C PRO A 76 -13.64 7.27 -9.93
N ARG A 77 -12.87 6.18 -9.99
CA ARG A 77 -13.34 4.82 -9.71
C ARG A 77 -13.57 4.59 -8.22
N PHE A 78 -12.67 5.07 -7.36
CA PHE A 78 -12.88 5.09 -5.91
C PHE A 78 -14.17 5.84 -5.54
N GLY A 79 -14.37 7.04 -6.08
CA GLY A 79 -15.56 7.86 -5.81
C GLY A 79 -16.86 7.18 -6.22
N ARG A 80 -16.93 6.58 -7.42
CA ARG A 80 -18.12 5.83 -7.86
C ARG A 80 -18.33 4.53 -7.09
N GLY A 81 -17.26 3.78 -6.84
CA GLY A 81 -17.33 2.50 -6.12
C GLY A 81 -17.71 2.65 -4.66
N LEU A 82 -17.27 3.73 -4.00
CA LEU A 82 -17.63 4.02 -2.61
C LEU A 82 -18.86 4.93 -2.49
N LYS A 83 -19.61 5.20 -3.56
CA LYS A 83 -20.82 6.02 -3.49
C LYS A 83 -21.80 5.44 -2.47
N GLY A 84 -22.22 6.26 -1.52
CA GLY A 84 -23.10 5.85 -0.41
C GLY A 84 -22.37 5.38 0.85
N HIS A 85 -21.05 5.18 0.79
CA HIS A 85 -20.24 4.91 1.98
C HIS A 85 -19.82 6.20 2.69
N THR A 86 -19.77 6.12 4.02
CA THR A 86 -19.05 7.06 4.88
C THR A 86 -17.73 6.45 5.35
N LEU A 87 -16.82 7.27 5.88
CA LEU A 87 -15.58 6.79 6.50
C LEU A 87 -15.85 5.69 7.55
N ASP A 88 -16.92 5.84 8.34
CA ASP A 88 -17.27 4.87 9.38
C ASP A 88 -17.77 3.55 8.78
N THR A 89 -18.53 3.57 7.68
CA THR A 89 -18.95 2.33 6.99
C THR A 89 -17.79 1.61 6.31
N VAL A 90 -16.82 2.35 5.77
CA VAL A 90 -15.59 1.77 5.19
C VAL A 90 -14.75 1.12 6.30
N ARG A 91 -14.56 1.83 7.43
CA ARG A 91 -13.84 1.29 8.59
C ARG A 91 -14.49 0.00 9.09
N GLU A 92 -15.81 -0.02 9.22
CA GLU A 92 -16.55 -1.18 9.72
C GLU A 92 -16.49 -2.36 8.76
N GLY A 93 -16.65 -2.12 7.45
CA GLY A 93 -16.50 -3.19 6.46
C GLY A 93 -15.09 -3.79 6.43
N LEU A 94 -14.05 -2.99 6.67
CA LEU A 94 -12.67 -3.49 6.81
C LEU A 94 -12.49 -4.34 8.07
N ASN A 95 -13.04 -3.89 9.21
CA ASN A 95 -13.03 -4.68 10.45
C ASN A 95 -13.67 -6.06 10.22
N GLN A 96 -14.85 -6.08 9.62
CA GLN A 96 -15.59 -7.31 9.36
C GLN A 96 -14.85 -8.22 8.38
N TRP A 97 -14.31 -7.66 7.30
CA TRP A 97 -13.58 -8.45 6.30
C TRP A 97 -12.33 -9.09 6.88
N TYR A 98 -11.48 -8.35 7.60
CA TYR A 98 -10.28 -8.95 8.20
C TYR A 98 -10.59 -9.94 9.32
N ALA A 99 -11.66 -9.72 10.11
CA ALA A 99 -12.12 -10.68 11.10
C ALA A 99 -12.59 -12.00 10.45
N ALA A 100 -13.24 -11.92 9.28
CA ALA A 100 -13.69 -13.08 8.53
C ALA A 100 -12.58 -13.78 7.72
N ASN A 101 -11.45 -13.11 7.48
CA ASN A 101 -10.34 -13.60 6.64
C ASN A 101 -8.98 -13.53 7.39
N PRO A 102 -8.81 -14.29 8.49
CA PRO A 102 -7.60 -14.22 9.32
C PRO A 102 -6.32 -14.67 8.59
N ASP A 103 -6.43 -15.48 7.55
CA ASP A 103 -5.33 -15.90 6.67
C ASP A 103 -4.85 -14.80 5.72
N ARG A 104 -5.63 -13.71 5.57
CA ARG A 104 -5.38 -12.62 4.61
C ARG A 104 -4.97 -11.30 5.26
N VAL A 105 -4.65 -11.29 6.54
CA VAL A 105 -4.27 -10.07 7.27
C VAL A 105 -3.02 -9.38 6.72
N LYS A 106 -2.17 -10.09 5.97
CA LYS A 106 -1.01 -9.50 5.28
C LYS A 106 -1.38 -8.61 4.10
N ARG A 107 -2.63 -8.65 3.63
CA ARG A 107 -3.10 -7.82 2.53
C ARG A 107 -3.18 -6.35 2.96
N PRO A 108 -2.64 -5.40 2.18
CA PRO A 108 -2.77 -3.97 2.47
C PRO A 108 -4.22 -3.49 2.58
N VAL A 109 -4.48 -2.58 3.51
CA VAL A 109 -5.82 -2.02 3.76
C VAL A 109 -6.37 -1.31 2.53
N ILE A 110 -5.58 -0.45 1.89
CA ILE A 110 -6.02 0.27 0.68
C ILE A 110 -6.36 -0.69 -0.47
N GLU A 111 -5.65 -1.81 -0.56
CA GLU A 111 -5.93 -2.86 -1.54
C GLU A 111 -7.26 -3.56 -1.21
N THR A 112 -7.49 -3.88 0.06
CA THR A 112 -8.76 -4.45 0.52
C THR A 112 -9.92 -3.50 0.23
N ILE A 113 -9.78 -2.18 0.45
CA ILE A 113 -10.81 -1.20 0.06
C ILE A 113 -11.11 -1.30 -1.44
N TRP A 114 -10.08 -1.38 -2.28
CA TRP A 114 -10.27 -1.48 -3.73
C TRP A 114 -11.04 -2.73 -4.13
N PHE A 115 -10.57 -3.92 -3.73
CA PHE A 115 -11.15 -5.16 -4.24
C PHE A 115 -12.46 -5.55 -3.55
N GLU A 116 -12.64 -5.21 -2.29
CA GLU A 116 -13.75 -5.70 -1.47
C GLU A 116 -14.88 -4.68 -1.34
N MET A 117 -14.62 -3.40 -1.67
CA MET A 117 -15.64 -2.34 -1.59
C MET A 117 -15.81 -1.59 -2.91
N VAL A 118 -14.71 -1.06 -3.47
CA VAL A 118 -14.78 -0.24 -4.69
C VAL A 118 -15.22 -1.06 -5.90
N LEU A 119 -14.54 -2.18 -6.19
CA LEU A 119 -14.87 -3.01 -7.37
C LEU A 119 -16.29 -3.58 -7.32
N PRO A 120 -16.80 -4.10 -6.18
CA PRO A 120 -18.21 -4.48 -6.06
C PRO A 120 -19.15 -3.28 -6.24
N GLY A 121 -18.85 -2.14 -5.62
CA GLY A 121 -19.67 -0.93 -5.72
C GLY A 121 -19.75 -0.37 -7.13
N LEU A 122 -18.68 -0.46 -7.93
CA LEU A 122 -18.70 -0.06 -9.35
C LEU A 122 -19.70 -0.87 -10.19
N LYS A 123 -19.97 -2.13 -9.82
CA LYS A 123 -20.98 -2.95 -10.50
C LYS A 123 -22.41 -2.55 -10.13
N GLN A 124 -22.58 -2.00 -8.93
CA GLN A 124 -23.87 -1.59 -8.37
C GLN A 124 -24.23 -0.15 -8.74
N ASN A 125 -23.24 0.74 -8.80
CA ASN A 125 -23.37 2.18 -8.99
C ASN A 125 -23.08 2.60 -10.44
N LYS A 126 -23.76 1.99 -11.41
CA LYS A 126 -23.61 2.32 -12.85
C LYS A 126 -23.83 3.81 -13.13
#